data_AF-A0AAV7E958-F1
#
_entry.id   AF-A0AAV7E958-F1
#
_cell.length_a   1.000
_cell.length_b   1.000
_cell.length_c   1.000
_cell.angle_alpha   90.00
_cell.angle_beta   90.00
_cell.angle_gamma   90.00
#
_symmetry.space_group_name_H-M   'P 1'
#
loop_
_entity.id
_entity.type
_entity.pdbx_description
1 polymer ?
#
loop_
_entity_poly.entity_id
_entity_poly.type
_entity_poly.pdbx_seq_one_letter_code
_entity_poly.pdbx_strand_id
1 'polypeptide(L)'
;MVRSDNLYLSVPSFFRCPISLDVMKSPVSLCTGVTYDRSSIQTWLDNGNNTCPATMQLLAQIGQDPNPTATLLRLCDFVKESQKSNRDLLLGSGCVRILAGFVASNAEKVDRLEPAVKILRLAMAEGKGTRQRETEHPLLSESGFLAGILRVLQKGRLGSRIDSAWVLESVTGGESLKPKTAVAEKEGVLFELLRLIGWESEEEAIDAGLSCLVSLAAVKAVRSQIVRLGGVPLFGKLLQQPGNSAAPVEKLLKLLEAVSTCTEGRAAICEDPSCVPAMVGKILKVSETATERAVVVLWTVCHAFKNRRAQEKVSTSNGMAKILLLMQSNCAPAVRQMAGDLLKIFRLSSNTKGCLTSYDTKTTHIMPF
;
A
#
# COMPACT_ATOMS: atom_id res chain seq x y z
N MET A 1 3.35 -47.96 13.35
CA MET A 1 2.93 -47.11 14.48
C MET A 1 3.44 -45.70 14.24
N VAL A 2 2.59 -44.82 13.74
CA VAL A 2 2.89 -43.38 13.63
C VAL A 2 2.79 -42.81 15.04
N ARG A 3 3.88 -42.24 15.55
CA ARG A 3 3.85 -41.48 16.81
C ARG A 3 3.14 -40.16 16.54
N SER A 4 1.98 -39.96 17.17
CA SER A 4 1.33 -38.68 17.26
C SER A 4 2.13 -37.79 18.21
N ASP A 5 2.90 -36.85 17.68
CA ASP A 5 3.46 -35.77 18.48
C ASP A 5 2.31 -34.86 18.95
N ASN A 6 1.87 -35.07 20.20
CA ASN A 6 0.98 -34.16 20.90
C ASN A 6 1.73 -32.83 21.14
N LEU A 7 1.62 -31.91 20.19
CA LEU A 7 1.86 -30.50 20.44
C LEU A 7 0.80 -30.02 21.44
N TYR A 8 1.17 -29.95 22.71
CA TYR A 8 0.33 -29.34 23.74
C TYR A 8 0.18 -27.84 23.44
N LEU A 9 -0.86 -27.48 22.71
CA LEU A 9 -1.29 -26.10 22.54
C LEU A 9 -1.79 -25.60 23.89
N SER A 10 -0.92 -24.90 24.62
CA SER A 10 -1.33 -24.17 25.81
C SER A 10 -2.22 -23.01 25.39
N VAL A 11 -3.54 -23.18 25.55
CA VAL A 11 -4.51 -22.12 25.25
C VAL A 11 -4.29 -20.99 26.27
N PRO A 12 -3.92 -19.78 25.81
CA PRO A 12 -3.68 -18.64 26.70
C PRO A 12 -4.87 -18.37 27.60
N SER A 13 -4.59 -17.89 28.82
CA SER A 13 -5.61 -17.59 29.83
C SER A 13 -6.68 -16.60 29.34
N PHE A 14 -6.32 -15.71 28.41
CA PHE A 14 -7.24 -14.72 27.84
C PHE A 14 -8.40 -15.29 27.01
N PHE A 15 -8.29 -16.55 26.54
CA PHE A 15 -9.36 -17.26 25.81
C PHE A 15 -10.19 -18.18 26.72
N ARG A 16 -9.84 -18.25 28.01
CA ARG A 16 -10.56 -19.04 29.00
C ARG A 16 -11.58 -18.18 29.72
N CYS A 17 -12.75 -18.75 30.00
CA CYS A 17 -13.79 -18.11 30.79
C CYS A 17 -13.29 -17.98 32.23
N PRO A 18 -13.31 -16.79 32.87
CA PRO A 18 -12.86 -16.66 34.25
C PRO A 18 -13.71 -17.43 35.27
N ILE A 19 -14.95 -17.80 34.91
CA ILE A 19 -15.84 -18.58 35.79
C ILE A 19 -15.53 -20.08 35.67
N SER A 20 -15.52 -20.63 34.45
CA SER A 20 -15.35 -22.08 34.24
C SER A 20 -13.91 -22.52 34.03
N LEU A 21 -13.00 -21.59 33.72
CA LEU A 21 -11.60 -21.82 33.30
C LEU A 21 -11.44 -22.61 31.98
N ASP A 22 -12.56 -22.97 31.35
CA ASP A 22 -12.62 -23.60 30.03
C ASP A 22 -12.48 -22.57 28.91
N VAL A 23 -12.10 -23.05 27.72
CA VAL A 23 -12.06 -22.23 26.51
C VAL A 23 -13.47 -21.71 26.19
N MET A 24 -13.59 -20.39 26.01
CA MET A 24 -14.88 -19.75 25.69
C MET A 24 -15.37 -20.20 24.31
N LYS A 25 -16.60 -20.73 24.25
CA LYS A 25 -17.27 -21.12 23.00
C LYS A 25 -18.10 -19.96 22.44
N SER A 26 -18.71 -19.17 23.31
CA SER A 26 -19.48 -17.98 22.95
C SER A 26 -19.04 -16.80 23.82
N PRO A 27 -17.94 -16.10 23.47
CA PRO A 27 -17.41 -15.02 24.29
C PRO A 27 -18.38 -13.83 24.37
N VAL A 28 -18.65 -13.35 25.59
CA VAL A 28 -19.44 -12.15 25.89
C VAL A 28 -18.64 -11.26 26.83
N SER A 29 -18.40 -10.01 26.43
CA SER A 29 -17.68 -9.02 27.23
C SER A 29 -18.66 -8.15 28.02
N LEU A 30 -18.42 -8.02 29.32
CA LEU A 30 -19.14 -7.09 30.19
C LEU A 30 -18.60 -5.66 30.03
N CYS A 31 -19.35 -4.66 30.54
CA CYS A 31 -18.92 -3.26 30.54
C CYS A 31 -17.61 -3.01 31.30
N THR A 32 -17.21 -3.94 32.16
CA THR A 32 -15.94 -3.95 32.90
C THR A 32 -14.74 -4.38 32.03
N GLY A 33 -14.97 -4.77 30.77
CA GLY A 33 -13.93 -5.21 29.84
C GLY A 33 -13.50 -6.67 29.99
N VAL A 34 -14.14 -7.43 30.89
CA VAL A 34 -13.88 -8.87 31.07
C VAL A 34 -14.82 -9.70 30.20
N THR A 35 -14.24 -10.68 29.49
CA THR A 35 -14.97 -11.61 28.62
C THR A 35 -15.17 -12.96 29.31
N TYR A 36 -16.38 -13.50 29.19
CA TYR A 36 -16.80 -14.79 29.73
C TYR A 36 -17.42 -15.65 28.64
N ASP A 37 -17.54 -16.96 28.87
CA ASP A 37 -18.46 -17.76 28.05
C ASP A 37 -19.91 -17.36 28.37
N ARG A 38 -20.73 -17.19 27.33
CA ARG A 38 -22.13 -16.79 27.43
C ARG A 38 -22.90 -17.65 28.44
N SER A 39 -22.71 -18.97 28.40
CA SER A 39 -23.44 -19.88 29.30
C SER A 39 -23.07 -19.64 30.77
N SER A 40 -21.78 -19.44 31.04
CA SER A 40 -21.27 -19.18 32.39
C SER A 40 -21.74 -17.84 32.94
N ILE A 41 -21.64 -16.76 32.15
CA ILE A 41 -22.05 -15.43 32.63
C ILE A 41 -23.57 -15.29 32.70
N GLN A 42 -24.32 -15.92 31.80
CA GLN A 42 -25.77 -15.95 31.88
C GLN A 42 -26.23 -16.66 33.17
N THR A 43 -25.65 -17.83 33.48
CA THR A 43 -25.94 -18.55 34.73
C THR A 43 -25.62 -17.70 35.97
N TRP A 44 -24.50 -16.96 35.95
CA TRP A 44 -24.14 -16.05 37.03
C TRP A 44 -25.19 -14.95 37.26
N LEU A 45 -25.66 -14.32 36.18
CA LEU A 45 -26.68 -13.27 36.22
C LEU A 45 -28.06 -13.82 36.60
N ASP A 46 -28.43 -14.99 36.08
CA ASP A 46 -29.70 -15.67 36.36
C ASP A 46 -29.81 -16.08 37.84
N ASN A 47 -28.68 -16.32 38.50
CA ASN A 47 -28.60 -16.54 39.95
C ASN A 47 -28.76 -15.26 40.80
N GLY A 48 -29.11 -14.13 40.17
CA GLY A 48 -29.39 -12.86 40.85
C GLY A 48 -28.15 -11.99 41.12
N ASN A 49 -26.97 -12.39 40.63
CA ASN A 49 -25.77 -11.57 40.77
C ASN A 49 -25.81 -10.38 39.79
N ASN A 50 -25.53 -9.18 40.29
CA ASN A 50 -25.49 -7.95 39.51
C ASN A 50 -24.08 -7.35 39.40
N THR A 51 -23.05 -8.13 39.72
CA THR A 51 -21.64 -7.72 39.67
C THR A 51 -20.85 -8.55 38.66
N CYS A 52 -19.78 -7.97 38.13
CA CYS A 52 -18.80 -8.69 37.32
C CYS A 52 -18.03 -9.70 38.20
N PRO A 53 -18.03 -11.01 37.87
CA PRO A 53 -17.37 -12.04 38.68
C PRO A 53 -15.87 -11.79 38.95
N ALA A 54 -15.16 -11.17 38.00
CA ALA A 54 -13.71 -10.99 38.08
C ALA A 54 -13.30 -9.65 38.70
N THR A 55 -14.10 -8.60 38.53
CA THR A 55 -13.75 -7.24 39.02
C THR A 55 -14.59 -6.79 40.20
N MET A 56 -15.64 -7.54 40.55
CA MET A 56 -16.62 -7.20 41.59
C MET A 56 -17.34 -5.86 41.37
N GLN A 57 -17.23 -5.27 40.18
CA GLN A 57 -17.90 -4.01 39.82
C GLN A 57 -19.36 -4.25 39.46
N LEU A 58 -20.25 -3.33 39.86
CA LEU A 58 -21.68 -3.38 39.55
C LEU A 58 -21.93 -3.25 38.05
N LEU A 59 -22.73 -4.17 37.50
CA LEU A 59 -23.16 -4.16 36.12
C LEU A 59 -24.39 -3.26 35.99
N ALA A 60 -24.18 -1.99 35.62
CA ALA A 60 -25.28 -1.10 35.25
C ALA A 60 -26.04 -1.73 34.06
N GLN A 61 -27.38 -1.71 34.12
CA GLN A 61 -28.32 -2.41 33.25
C GLN A 61 -27.78 -2.73 31.84
N ILE A 62 -27.80 -4.02 31.51
CA ILE A 62 -27.35 -4.65 30.26
C ILE A 62 -28.15 -4.06 29.08
N GLY A 63 -27.70 -2.91 28.60
CA GLY A 63 -28.26 -2.20 27.45
C GLY A 63 -27.20 -1.79 26.43
N GLN A 64 -25.96 -2.27 26.57
CA GLN A 64 -24.88 -1.96 25.65
C GLN A 64 -24.33 -3.24 25.02
N ASP A 65 -24.58 -3.35 23.71
CA ASP A 65 -23.97 -4.28 22.75
C ASP A 65 -22.54 -4.68 23.17
N PRO A 66 -22.30 -5.97 23.52
CA PRO A 66 -21.04 -6.42 24.12
C PRO A 66 -19.89 -6.03 23.21
N ASN A 67 -19.01 -5.15 23.68
CA ASN A 67 -17.96 -4.60 22.84
C ASN A 67 -16.98 -5.71 22.40
N PRO A 68 -16.98 -6.11 21.11
CA PRO A 68 -16.11 -7.18 20.62
C PRO A 68 -14.63 -6.75 20.58
N THR A 69 -14.35 -5.45 20.70
CA THR A 69 -13.00 -4.87 20.66
C THR A 69 -12.06 -5.54 21.67
N ALA A 70 -12.51 -5.83 22.89
CA ALA A 70 -11.65 -6.47 23.90
C ALA A 70 -11.19 -7.87 23.46
N THR A 71 -12.10 -8.66 22.88
CA THR A 71 -11.80 -9.99 22.35
C THR A 71 -10.86 -9.91 21.15
N LEU A 72 -11.08 -8.94 20.25
CA LEU A 72 -10.20 -8.72 19.10
C LEU A 72 -8.79 -8.28 19.52
N LEU A 73 -8.66 -7.41 20.52
CA LEU A 73 -7.35 -7.00 21.04
C LEU A 73 -6.58 -8.18 21.64
N ARG A 74 -7.25 -9.05 22.42
CA ARG A 74 -6.63 -10.29 22.92
C ARG A 74 -6.20 -11.20 21.77
N LEU A 75 -7.00 -11.27 20.70
CA LEU A 75 -6.64 -12.03 19.51
C LEU A 75 -5.41 -11.44 18.82
N CYS A 76 -5.29 -10.10 18.72
CA CYS A 76 -4.09 -9.44 18.22
C CYS A 76 -2.84 -9.87 18.99
N ASP A 77 -2.91 -9.86 20.33
CA ASP A 77 -1.77 -10.21 21.18
C ASP A 77 -1.38 -11.68 20.99
N PHE A 78 -2.36 -12.57 20.93
CA PHE A 78 -2.14 -13.97 20.60
C PHE A 78 -1.42 -14.18 19.26
N VAL A 79 -1.81 -13.45 18.20
CA VAL A 79 -1.13 -13.58 16.88
C VAL A 79 0.31 -13.09 16.94
N LYS A 80 0.59 -12.08 17.77
CA LYS A 80 1.93 -11.50 17.91
C LYS A 80 2.88 -12.42 18.67
N GLU A 81 2.40 -13.16 19.68
CA GLU A 81 3.22 -13.96 20.59
C GLU A 81 3.92 -15.16 19.92
N SER A 82 3.28 -15.81 18.94
CA SER A 82 3.92 -16.90 18.16
C SER A 82 3.62 -16.73 16.67
N GLN A 83 4.49 -15.98 16.00
CA GLN A 83 4.24 -15.46 14.65
C GLN A 83 3.88 -16.53 13.61
N LYS A 84 4.39 -17.76 13.70
CA LYS A 84 4.13 -18.78 12.67
C LYS A 84 3.00 -19.72 13.08
N SER A 85 3.13 -20.38 14.23
CA SER A 85 2.18 -21.39 14.69
C SER A 85 0.78 -20.83 14.94
N ASN A 86 0.66 -19.63 15.52
CA ASN A 86 -0.65 -19.04 15.80
C ASN A 86 -1.31 -18.49 14.53
N ARG A 87 -0.52 -18.02 13.54
CA ARG A 87 -1.05 -17.61 12.24
C ARG A 87 -1.61 -18.79 11.46
N ASP A 88 -0.90 -19.92 11.40
CA ASP A 88 -1.35 -21.12 10.71
C ASP A 88 -2.68 -21.65 11.29
N LEU A 89 -2.82 -21.59 12.62
CA LEU A 89 -4.09 -21.91 13.30
C LEU A 89 -5.22 -20.94 12.92
N LEU A 90 -4.93 -19.65 12.77
CA LEU A 90 -5.93 -18.66 12.34
C LEU A 90 -6.36 -18.85 10.89
N LEU A 91 -5.42 -19.19 10.01
CA LEU A 91 -5.73 -19.50 8.61
C LEU A 91 -6.56 -20.78 8.51
N GLY A 92 -6.20 -21.83 9.26
CA GLY A 92 -6.90 -23.12 9.27
C GLY A 92 -8.28 -23.10 9.95
N SER A 93 -8.59 -22.09 10.76
CA SER A 93 -9.86 -22.00 11.50
C SER A 93 -10.98 -21.22 10.78
N GLY A 94 -10.70 -20.67 9.59
CA GLY A 94 -11.66 -19.80 8.88
C GLY A 94 -11.82 -18.40 9.50
N CYS A 95 -10.94 -18.03 10.43
CA CYS A 95 -10.96 -16.73 11.12
C CYS A 95 -10.95 -15.54 10.15
N VAL A 96 -10.20 -15.65 9.04
CA VAL A 96 -10.14 -14.62 7.98
C VAL A 96 -11.54 -14.31 7.41
N ARG A 97 -12.39 -15.32 7.17
CA ARG A 97 -13.76 -15.11 6.68
C ARG A 97 -14.67 -14.50 7.75
N ILE A 98 -14.53 -14.96 9.00
CA ILE A 98 -15.30 -14.42 10.13
C ILE A 98 -14.97 -12.94 10.35
N LEU A 99 -13.69 -12.58 10.29
CA LEU A 99 -13.24 -11.18 10.40
C LEU A 99 -13.73 -10.34 9.22
N ALA A 100 -13.80 -10.90 8.01
CA ALA A 100 -14.38 -10.21 6.86
C ALA A 100 -15.86 -9.89 7.07
N GLY A 101 -16.66 -10.88 7.51
CA GLY A 101 -18.07 -10.67 7.87
C GLY A 101 -18.24 -9.68 9.03
N PHE A 102 -17.34 -9.70 10.01
CA PHE A 102 -17.31 -8.72 11.10
C PHE A 102 -17.07 -7.30 10.58
N VAL A 103 -16.08 -7.12 9.70
CA VAL A 103 -15.76 -5.83 9.07
C VAL A 103 -16.93 -5.34 8.22
N ALA A 104 -17.57 -6.24 7.47
CA ALA A 104 -18.74 -5.94 6.66
C ALA A 104 -19.92 -5.46 7.51
N SER A 105 -20.16 -6.08 8.67
CA SER A 105 -21.31 -5.80 9.53
C SER A 105 -21.12 -4.60 10.47
N ASN A 106 -19.89 -4.09 10.64
CA ASN A 106 -19.57 -3.03 11.62
C ASN A 106 -19.01 -1.75 10.95
N ALA A 107 -19.34 -1.51 9.68
CA ALA A 107 -18.80 -0.41 8.88
C ALA A 107 -18.96 0.99 9.52
N GLU A 108 -19.85 1.18 10.48
CA GLU A 108 -20.09 2.49 11.13
C GLU A 108 -19.15 2.77 12.31
N LYS A 109 -18.66 1.73 13.00
CA LYS A 109 -17.92 1.83 14.28
C LYS A 109 -16.43 1.56 14.08
N VAL A 110 -15.67 2.59 13.69
CA VAL A 110 -14.23 2.48 13.32
C VAL A 110 -13.38 1.85 14.43
N ASP A 111 -13.62 2.19 15.71
CA ASP A 111 -12.87 1.64 16.85
C ASP A 111 -12.98 0.10 16.98
N ARG A 112 -14.06 -0.49 16.43
CA ARG A 112 -14.23 -1.95 16.37
C ARG A 112 -13.52 -2.57 15.17
N LEU A 113 -13.40 -1.82 14.08
CA LEU A 113 -12.79 -2.27 12.84
C LEU A 113 -11.26 -2.29 12.92
N GLU A 114 -10.65 -1.33 13.63
CA GLU A 114 -9.18 -1.22 13.70
C GLU A 114 -8.49 -2.51 14.17
N PRO A 115 -8.92 -3.16 15.28
CA PRO A 115 -8.33 -4.44 15.69
C PRO A 115 -8.60 -5.55 14.68
N ALA A 116 -9.79 -5.60 14.07
CA ALA A 116 -10.13 -6.62 13.08
C ALA A 116 -9.21 -6.54 11.84
N VAL A 117 -8.98 -5.31 11.33
CA VAL A 117 -8.05 -5.08 10.22
C VAL A 117 -6.61 -5.43 10.62
N LYS A 118 -6.21 -5.14 11.86
CA LYS A 118 -4.89 -5.54 12.36
C LYS A 118 -4.70 -7.05 12.32
N ILE A 119 -5.69 -7.81 12.78
CA ILE A 119 -5.64 -9.28 12.79
C ILE A 119 -5.61 -9.80 11.36
N LEU A 120 -6.40 -9.23 10.44
CA LEU A 120 -6.36 -9.60 9.02
C LEU A 120 -4.96 -9.40 8.44
N ARG A 121 -4.32 -8.25 8.66
CA ARG A 121 -2.93 -8.02 8.23
C ARG A 121 -1.99 -9.08 8.83
N LEU A 122 -2.06 -9.29 10.14
CA LEU A 122 -1.16 -10.22 10.83
C LEU A 122 -1.36 -11.67 10.35
N ALA A 123 -2.60 -12.09 10.09
CA ALA A 123 -2.91 -13.42 9.59
C ALA A 123 -2.42 -13.63 8.15
N MET A 124 -2.44 -12.60 7.31
CA MET A 124 -2.10 -12.69 5.89
C MET A 124 -0.61 -12.44 5.59
N ALA A 125 0.18 -11.93 6.53
CA ALA A 125 1.52 -11.38 6.32
C ALA A 125 2.58 -12.33 5.69
N GLU A 126 2.39 -13.66 5.76
CA GLU A 126 3.35 -14.64 5.21
C GLU A 126 2.81 -15.48 4.02
N GLY A 127 1.66 -15.11 3.47
CA GLY A 127 1.04 -15.77 2.33
C GLY A 127 1.60 -15.38 0.96
N LYS A 128 2.93 -15.29 0.75
CA LYS A 128 3.48 -15.13 -0.62
C LYS A 128 3.43 -16.43 -1.45
N GLY A 129 2.91 -17.53 -0.88
CA GLY A 129 3.16 -18.89 -1.35
C GLY A 129 1.98 -19.70 -1.89
N THR A 130 0.73 -19.24 -1.78
CA THR A 130 -0.41 -19.96 -2.35
C THR A 130 -1.03 -19.13 -3.45
N ARG A 131 -0.57 -19.38 -4.68
CA ARG A 131 -1.23 -18.98 -5.93
C ARG A 131 -2.60 -19.66 -5.99
N GLN A 132 -3.56 -19.15 -5.24
CA GLN A 132 -4.95 -19.52 -5.43
C GLN A 132 -5.36 -19.00 -6.80
N ARG A 133 -5.56 -19.94 -7.74
CA ARG A 133 -6.30 -19.74 -9.00
C ARG A 133 -7.79 -19.52 -8.69
N GLU A 134 -8.09 -18.69 -7.70
CA GLU A 134 -9.46 -18.34 -7.34
C GLU A 134 -9.86 -17.12 -8.15
N THR A 135 -11.01 -17.22 -8.81
CA THR A 135 -11.54 -16.17 -9.67
C THR A 135 -12.03 -14.96 -8.85
N GLU A 136 -12.30 -15.16 -7.55
CA GLU A 136 -12.69 -14.16 -6.56
C GLU A 136 -11.94 -14.42 -5.25
N HIS A 137 -11.46 -13.37 -4.59
CA HIS A 137 -10.78 -13.51 -3.30
C HIS A 137 -11.84 -13.67 -2.19
N PRO A 138 -11.73 -14.63 -1.25
CA PRO A 138 -12.77 -14.92 -0.25
C PRO A 138 -13.24 -13.71 0.56
N LEU A 139 -12.32 -12.78 0.87
CA LEU A 139 -12.62 -11.52 1.56
C LEU A 139 -13.58 -10.60 0.78
N LEU A 140 -13.53 -10.63 -0.56
CA LEU A 140 -14.35 -9.77 -1.41
C LEU A 140 -15.77 -10.31 -1.62
N SER A 141 -16.00 -11.59 -1.32
CA SER A 141 -17.33 -12.21 -1.38
C SER A 141 -18.26 -11.70 -0.27
N GLU A 142 -17.70 -11.16 0.83
CA GLU A 142 -18.48 -10.59 1.92
C GLU A 142 -18.97 -9.18 1.56
N SER A 143 -20.27 -9.05 1.29
CA SER A 143 -20.91 -7.79 0.94
C SER A 143 -20.74 -6.76 2.05
N GLY A 144 -20.00 -5.69 1.78
CA GLY A 144 -19.72 -4.64 2.77
C GLY A 144 -18.29 -4.65 3.31
N PHE A 145 -17.49 -5.69 3.06
CA PHE A 145 -16.09 -5.73 3.50
C PHE A 145 -15.30 -4.50 3.02
N LEU A 146 -15.39 -4.18 1.71
CA LEU A 146 -14.74 -2.99 1.14
C LEU A 146 -15.26 -1.67 1.73
N ALA A 147 -16.53 -1.61 2.13
CA ALA A 147 -17.08 -0.43 2.80
C ALA A 147 -16.47 -0.26 4.20
N GLY A 148 -16.32 -1.35 4.96
CA GLY A 148 -15.62 -1.34 6.25
C GLY A 148 -14.15 -0.95 6.12
N ILE A 149 -13.41 -1.52 5.16
CA ILE A 149 -12.01 -1.14 4.90
C ILE A 149 -11.90 0.33 4.49
N LEU A 150 -12.77 0.81 3.60
CA LEU A 150 -12.82 2.23 3.22
C LEU A 150 -13.08 3.13 4.44
N ARG A 151 -13.96 2.71 5.36
CA ARG A 151 -14.23 3.45 6.58
C ARG A 151 -12.99 3.61 7.46
N VAL A 152 -12.19 2.55 7.60
CA VAL A 152 -10.92 2.59 8.34
C VAL A 152 -9.91 3.48 7.62
N LEU A 153 -9.81 3.40 6.29
CA LEU A 153 -8.96 4.30 5.51
C LEU A 153 -9.32 5.79 5.71
N GLN A 154 -10.61 6.10 5.84
CA GLN A 154 -11.11 7.46 6.01
C GLN A 154 -10.89 8.03 7.42
N LYS A 155 -11.28 7.28 8.46
CA LYS A 155 -11.36 7.79 9.84
C LYS A 155 -10.52 7.03 10.88
N GLY A 156 -9.80 5.98 10.47
CA GLY A 156 -8.93 5.24 11.37
C GLY A 156 -7.62 5.97 11.67
N ARG A 157 -6.90 5.47 12.69
CA ARG A 157 -5.53 5.85 13.04
C ARG A 157 -4.57 5.49 11.90
N LEU A 158 -3.44 6.19 11.84
CA LEU A 158 -2.46 5.98 10.76
C LEU A 158 -2.06 4.51 10.60
N GLY A 159 -1.74 3.82 11.70
CA GLY A 159 -1.42 2.38 11.68
C GLY A 159 -2.53 1.53 11.06
N SER A 160 -3.79 1.77 11.40
CA SER A 160 -4.94 1.02 10.85
C SER A 160 -5.21 1.38 9.38
N ARG A 161 -4.91 2.60 8.95
CA ARG A 161 -4.96 3.00 7.53
C ARG A 161 -3.86 2.29 6.73
N ILE A 162 -2.65 2.18 7.29
CA ILE A 162 -1.54 1.39 6.73
C ILE A 162 -1.95 -0.08 6.61
N ASP A 163 -2.49 -0.65 7.68
CA ASP A 163 -2.93 -2.04 7.70
C ASP A 163 -4.05 -2.28 6.66
N SER A 164 -4.98 -1.33 6.51
CA SER A 164 -6.05 -1.37 5.50
C SER A 164 -5.51 -1.35 4.08
N ALA A 165 -4.58 -0.45 3.76
CA ALA A 165 -3.95 -0.38 2.43
C ALA A 165 -3.20 -1.66 2.11
N TRP A 166 -2.53 -2.25 3.11
CA TRP A 166 -1.84 -3.53 2.96
C TRP A 166 -2.81 -4.68 2.73
N VAL A 167 -3.93 -4.77 3.46
CA VAL A 167 -4.95 -5.81 3.24
C VAL A 167 -5.51 -5.71 1.81
N LEU A 168 -5.79 -4.50 1.32
CA LEU A 168 -6.21 -4.30 -0.07
C LEU A 168 -5.12 -4.72 -1.07
N GLU A 169 -3.85 -4.40 -0.80
CA GLU A 169 -2.72 -4.85 -1.62
C GLU A 169 -2.63 -6.37 -1.66
N SER A 170 -2.76 -7.04 -0.52
CA SER A 170 -2.68 -8.50 -0.43
C SER A 170 -3.84 -9.19 -1.17
N VAL A 171 -5.06 -8.64 -1.07
CA VAL A 171 -6.23 -9.11 -1.84
C VAL A 171 -6.04 -8.92 -3.35
N THR A 172 -5.28 -7.90 -3.76
CA THR A 172 -5.09 -7.54 -5.17
C THR A 172 -3.75 -8.00 -5.75
N GLY A 173 -2.88 -8.61 -4.94
CA GLY A 173 -1.50 -8.96 -5.31
C GLY A 173 -1.37 -10.08 -6.34
N GLY A 174 -2.45 -10.83 -6.59
CA GLY A 174 -2.49 -11.88 -7.60
C GLY A 174 -2.50 -11.38 -9.05
N GLU A 175 -2.36 -12.31 -9.99
CA GLU A 175 -2.38 -12.03 -11.44
C GLU A 175 -3.79 -11.67 -11.95
N SER A 176 -4.85 -12.09 -11.24
CA SER A 176 -6.24 -11.85 -11.64
C SER A 176 -6.61 -10.37 -11.60
N LEU A 177 -7.26 -9.89 -12.66
CA LEU A 177 -7.79 -8.53 -12.73
C LEU A 177 -9.11 -8.34 -11.96
N LYS A 178 -9.83 -9.43 -11.64
CA LYS A 178 -11.15 -9.35 -11.00
C LYS A 178 -11.10 -8.69 -9.60
N PRO A 179 -10.26 -9.16 -8.65
CA PRO A 179 -10.12 -8.48 -7.35
C PRO A 179 -9.68 -7.02 -7.47
N LYS A 180 -8.75 -6.74 -8.38
CA LYS A 180 -8.26 -5.38 -8.66
C LYS A 180 -9.38 -4.46 -9.15
N THR A 181 -10.25 -4.98 -10.02
CA THR A 181 -11.39 -4.23 -10.56
C THR A 181 -12.45 -3.98 -9.48
N ALA A 182 -12.80 -5.00 -8.68
CA ALA A 182 -13.76 -4.85 -7.59
C ALA A 182 -13.31 -3.83 -6.53
N VAL A 183 -12.03 -3.82 -6.17
CA VAL A 183 -11.46 -2.80 -5.26
C VAL A 183 -11.46 -1.41 -5.90
N ALA A 184 -11.12 -1.32 -7.19
CA ALA A 184 -11.09 -0.05 -7.93
C ALA A 184 -12.49 0.57 -8.15
N GLU A 185 -13.53 -0.24 -8.30
CA GLU A 185 -14.91 0.21 -8.46
C GLU A 185 -15.50 0.76 -7.16
N LYS A 186 -14.92 0.43 -6.00
CA LYS A 186 -15.34 1.02 -4.73
C LYS A 186 -14.92 2.49 -4.67
N GLU A 187 -15.91 3.36 -4.88
CA GLU A 187 -15.75 4.81 -4.81
C GLU A 187 -15.08 5.25 -3.50
N GLY A 188 -14.12 6.17 -3.61
CA GLY A 188 -13.34 6.69 -2.49
C GLY A 188 -12.06 5.92 -2.18
N VAL A 189 -11.92 4.64 -2.55
CA VAL A 189 -10.70 3.86 -2.23
C VAL A 189 -9.44 4.49 -2.83
N LEU A 190 -9.46 4.81 -4.13
CA LEU A 190 -8.31 5.44 -4.79
C LEU A 190 -7.97 6.81 -4.20
N PHE A 191 -8.98 7.60 -3.86
CA PHE A 191 -8.79 8.91 -3.23
C PHE A 191 -8.13 8.77 -1.85
N GLU A 192 -8.59 7.83 -1.03
CA GLU A 192 -8.03 7.59 0.30
C GLU A 192 -6.61 7.00 0.27
N LEU A 193 -6.30 6.16 -0.73
CA LEU A 193 -4.94 5.69 -0.96
C LEU A 193 -4.00 6.83 -1.38
N LEU A 194 -4.44 7.74 -2.24
CA LEU A 194 -3.69 8.95 -2.59
C LEU A 194 -3.51 9.88 -1.39
N ARG A 195 -4.54 10.01 -0.54
CA ARG A 195 -4.46 10.75 0.72
C ARG A 195 -3.49 10.12 1.72
N LEU A 196 -3.37 8.79 1.73
CA LEU A 196 -2.45 8.05 2.61
C LEU A 196 -0.97 8.28 2.24
N ILE A 197 -0.66 8.47 0.96
CA ILE A 197 0.71 8.75 0.49
C ILE A 197 1.03 10.25 0.50
N GLY A 198 0.22 11.08 1.16
CA GLY A 198 0.41 12.53 1.21
C GLY A 198 1.81 12.94 1.69
N TRP A 199 2.25 14.16 1.32
CA TRP A 199 3.62 14.67 1.52
C TRP A 199 4.13 14.62 2.99
N GLU A 200 3.25 14.69 3.98
CA GLU A 200 3.60 14.66 5.41
C GLU A 200 3.47 13.27 6.05
N SER A 201 3.25 12.24 5.23
CA SER A 201 3.01 10.89 5.74
C SER A 201 4.32 10.18 6.06
N GLU A 202 4.25 9.28 7.05
CA GLU A 202 5.36 8.39 7.39
C GLU A 202 5.72 7.46 6.22
N GLU A 203 6.99 7.05 6.13
CA GLU A 203 7.49 6.22 5.03
C GLU A 203 6.71 4.90 4.90
N GLU A 204 6.29 4.29 6.01
CA GLU A 204 5.47 3.08 6.01
C GLU A 204 4.08 3.30 5.36
N ALA A 205 3.48 4.47 5.57
CA ALA A 205 2.22 4.85 4.94
C ALA A 205 2.38 5.10 3.44
N ILE A 206 3.45 5.79 3.06
CA ILE A 206 3.81 5.99 1.66
C ILE A 206 4.01 4.63 0.98
N ASP A 207 4.79 3.73 1.58
CA ASP A 207 5.08 2.42 1.00
C ASP A 207 3.82 1.55 0.83
N ALA A 208 2.98 1.48 1.86
CA ALA A 208 1.74 0.69 1.83
C ALA A 208 0.75 1.23 0.78
N GLY A 209 0.54 2.55 0.75
CA GLY A 209 -0.34 3.19 -0.21
C GLY A 209 0.14 3.02 -1.65
N LEU A 210 1.45 3.21 -1.90
CA LEU A 210 2.04 3.00 -3.22
C LEU A 210 1.97 1.54 -3.68
N SER A 211 2.22 0.58 -2.78
CA SER A 211 2.15 -0.84 -3.11
C SER A 211 0.74 -1.22 -3.57
N CYS A 212 -0.29 -0.76 -2.85
CA CYS A 212 -1.68 -0.96 -3.23
C CYS A 212 -2.02 -0.29 -4.56
N LEU A 213 -1.66 0.99 -4.74
CA LEU A 213 -1.90 1.72 -5.98
C LEU A 213 -1.22 1.05 -7.20
N VAL A 214 0.03 0.58 -7.05
CA VAL A 214 0.76 -0.16 -8.10
C VAL A 214 0.00 -1.43 -8.49
N SER A 215 -0.53 -2.16 -7.50
CA SER A 215 -1.32 -3.37 -7.75
C SER A 215 -2.58 -3.05 -8.56
N LEU A 216 -3.30 -1.99 -8.21
CA LEU A 216 -4.54 -1.55 -8.87
C LEU A 216 -4.29 -0.96 -10.26
N ALA A 217 -3.16 -0.28 -10.47
CA ALA A 217 -2.79 0.34 -11.75
C ALA A 217 -2.61 -0.66 -12.91
N ALA A 218 -2.59 -1.97 -12.63
CA ALA A 218 -2.72 -3.00 -13.67
C ALA A 218 -4.04 -2.86 -14.46
N VAL A 219 -5.12 -2.39 -13.82
CA VAL A 219 -6.40 -2.09 -14.47
C VAL A 219 -6.30 -0.76 -15.22
N LYS A 220 -6.59 -0.75 -16.53
CA LYS A 220 -6.43 0.44 -17.38
C LYS A 220 -7.27 1.63 -16.91
N ALA A 221 -8.51 1.40 -16.47
CA ALA A 221 -9.41 2.46 -15.98
C ALA A 221 -8.87 3.16 -14.72
N VAL A 222 -8.16 2.44 -13.84
CA VAL A 222 -7.56 2.99 -12.62
C VAL A 222 -6.51 4.05 -12.96
N ARG A 223 -5.75 3.87 -14.04
CA ARG A 223 -4.70 4.81 -14.44
C ARG A 223 -5.26 6.21 -14.71
N SER A 224 -6.38 6.31 -15.43
CA SER A 224 -7.03 7.60 -15.70
C SER A 224 -7.75 8.16 -14.47
N GLN A 225 -8.24 7.30 -13.55
CA GLN A 225 -8.80 7.74 -12.27
C GLN A 225 -7.72 8.35 -11.35
N ILE A 226 -6.56 7.71 -11.22
CA ILE A 226 -5.42 8.25 -10.45
C ILE A 226 -5.03 9.64 -10.96
N VAL A 227 -4.99 9.81 -12.29
CA VAL A 227 -4.67 11.12 -12.90
C VAL A 227 -5.74 12.16 -12.57
N ARG A 228 -7.02 11.83 -12.73
CA ARG A 228 -8.15 12.72 -12.40
C ARG A 228 -8.20 13.14 -10.94
N LEU A 229 -7.77 12.27 -10.04
CA LEU A 229 -7.68 12.55 -8.60
C LEU A 229 -6.42 13.33 -8.20
N GLY A 230 -5.61 13.81 -9.15
CA GLY A 230 -4.41 14.61 -8.87
C GLY A 230 -3.18 13.79 -8.47
N GLY A 231 -3.11 12.51 -8.85
CA GLY A 231 -1.98 11.65 -8.52
C GLY A 231 -0.65 12.12 -9.10
N VAL A 232 -0.62 12.66 -10.33
CA VAL A 232 0.65 13.05 -10.99
C VAL A 232 1.37 14.20 -10.25
N PRO A 233 0.70 15.33 -9.91
CA PRO A 233 1.33 16.36 -9.07
C PRO A 233 1.81 15.85 -7.72
N LEU A 234 1.04 14.95 -7.09
CA LEU A 234 1.42 14.34 -5.82
C LEU A 234 2.69 13.49 -5.95
N PHE A 235 2.79 12.65 -6.99
CA PHE A 235 3.98 11.86 -7.27
C PHE A 235 5.20 12.74 -7.57
N GLY A 236 5.00 13.82 -8.34
CA GLY A 236 6.05 14.80 -8.63
C GLY A 236 6.62 15.42 -7.35
N LYS A 237 5.75 15.87 -6.43
CA LYS A 237 6.16 16.37 -5.11
C LYS A 237 6.90 15.30 -4.32
N LEU A 238 6.33 14.10 -4.14
CA LEU A 238 6.98 13.03 -3.36
C LEU A 238 8.37 12.65 -3.90
N LEU A 239 8.58 12.71 -5.22
CA LEU A 239 9.90 12.48 -5.81
C LEU A 239 10.89 13.61 -5.46
N GLN A 240 10.47 14.84 -5.20
CA GLN A 240 11.39 15.92 -4.85
C GLN A 240 11.95 15.82 -3.44
N GLN A 241 11.32 15.02 -2.56
CA GLN A 241 11.77 14.85 -1.20
C GLN A 241 13.23 14.34 -1.13
N PRO A 242 14.10 15.02 -0.37
CA PRO A 242 15.44 14.52 -0.07
C PRO A 242 15.35 13.36 0.92
N GLY A 243 16.15 12.31 0.73
CA GLY A 243 16.27 11.21 1.69
C GLY A 243 15.29 10.05 1.51
N ASN A 244 14.42 10.03 0.50
CA ASN A 244 13.58 8.84 0.24
C ASN A 244 14.44 7.59 0.03
N SER A 245 14.06 6.50 0.70
CA SER A 245 14.60 5.18 0.42
C SER A 245 14.26 4.72 -1.01
N ALA A 246 14.99 3.73 -1.52
CA ALA A 246 14.86 3.30 -2.91
C ALA A 246 13.47 2.71 -3.24
N ALA A 247 12.89 1.93 -2.32
CA ALA A 247 11.67 1.16 -2.60
C ALA A 247 10.42 2.03 -2.88
N PRO A 248 10.09 3.07 -2.09
CA PRO A 248 8.99 3.98 -2.41
C PRO A 248 9.21 4.75 -3.71
N VAL A 249 10.45 5.17 -3.99
CA VAL A 249 10.78 5.88 -5.24
C VAL A 249 10.58 4.98 -6.46
N GLU A 250 11.01 3.72 -6.39
CA GLU A 250 10.77 2.74 -7.46
C GLU A 250 9.28 2.51 -7.71
N LYS A 251 8.46 2.42 -6.64
CA LYS A 251 7.00 2.27 -6.74
C LYS A 251 6.33 3.53 -7.33
N LEU A 252 6.77 4.72 -6.94
CA LEU A 252 6.32 5.99 -7.53
C LEU A 252 6.60 6.06 -9.03
N LEU A 253 7.83 5.71 -9.43
CA LEU A 253 8.22 5.69 -10.84
C LEU A 253 7.46 4.62 -11.62
N LYS A 254 7.17 3.47 -11.01
CA LYS A 254 6.30 2.43 -11.60
C LYS A 254 4.87 2.92 -11.81
N LEU A 255 4.32 3.73 -10.90
CA LEU A 255 3.01 4.36 -11.10
C LEU A 255 3.04 5.41 -12.20
N LEU A 256 4.08 6.25 -12.26
CA LEU A 256 4.28 7.23 -13.33
C LEU A 256 4.40 6.54 -14.70
N GLU A 257 5.11 5.43 -14.77
CA GLU A 257 5.18 4.56 -15.95
C GLU A 257 3.79 4.04 -16.32
N ALA A 258 3.05 3.48 -15.38
CA ALA A 258 1.70 2.99 -15.62
C ALA A 258 0.77 4.09 -16.16
N VAL A 259 0.72 5.27 -15.54
CA VAL A 259 -0.15 6.37 -16.01
C VAL A 259 0.33 6.99 -17.33
N SER A 260 1.62 6.93 -17.66
CA SER A 260 2.12 7.41 -18.96
C SER A 260 1.61 6.59 -20.15
N THR A 261 1.07 5.40 -19.90
CA THR A 261 0.41 4.58 -20.94
C THR A 261 -0.93 5.17 -21.40
N CYS A 262 -1.63 5.98 -20.59
CA CYS A 262 -2.85 6.67 -21.00
C CYS A 262 -2.60 8.12 -21.43
N THR A 263 -3.50 8.64 -22.27
CA THR A 263 -3.44 10.01 -22.84
C THR A 263 -3.44 11.09 -21.77
N GLU A 264 -4.34 10.95 -20.79
CA GLU A 264 -4.54 11.87 -19.68
C GLU A 264 -3.31 11.91 -18.78
N GLY A 265 -2.71 10.75 -18.51
CA GLY A 265 -1.49 10.66 -17.71
C GLY A 265 -0.30 11.32 -18.38
N ARG A 266 -0.13 11.15 -19.70
CA ARG A 266 0.90 11.89 -20.44
C ARG A 266 0.70 13.39 -20.39
N ALA A 267 -0.54 13.85 -20.62
CA ALA A 267 -0.87 15.27 -20.54
C ALA A 267 -0.51 15.83 -19.16
N ALA A 268 -0.99 15.18 -18.09
CA ALA A 268 -0.71 15.58 -16.72
C ALA A 268 0.79 15.60 -16.38
N ILE A 269 1.57 14.61 -16.81
CA ILE A 269 3.04 14.59 -16.61
C ILE A 269 3.71 15.76 -17.31
N CYS A 270 3.27 16.09 -18.53
CA CYS A 270 3.85 17.17 -19.33
C CYS A 270 3.43 18.55 -18.83
N GLU A 271 2.24 18.69 -18.25
CA GLU A 271 1.71 19.92 -17.68
C GLU A 271 2.34 20.23 -16.33
N ASP A 272 2.42 19.23 -15.44
CA ASP A 272 2.94 19.42 -14.09
C ASP A 272 4.40 19.93 -14.11
N PRO A 273 4.70 21.06 -13.45
CA PRO A 273 6.03 21.69 -13.51
C PRO A 273 7.10 20.87 -12.77
N SER A 274 6.68 20.03 -11.83
CA SER A 274 7.53 19.37 -10.84
C SER A 274 7.96 17.97 -11.27
N CYS A 275 7.10 17.27 -12.03
CA CYS A 275 7.19 15.84 -12.29
C CYS A 275 8.39 15.46 -13.18
N VAL A 276 8.53 16.08 -14.36
CA VAL A 276 9.66 15.82 -15.28
C VAL A 276 11.01 16.15 -14.64
N PRO A 277 11.21 17.34 -14.03
CA PRO A 277 12.45 17.65 -13.32
C PRO A 277 12.74 16.66 -12.19
N ALA A 278 11.73 16.24 -11.42
CA ALA A 278 11.91 15.28 -10.33
C ALA A 278 12.38 13.91 -10.83
N MET A 279 11.81 13.40 -11.93
CA MET A 279 12.26 12.15 -12.55
C MET A 279 13.72 12.24 -13.04
N VAL A 280 14.07 13.33 -13.71
CA VAL A 280 15.46 13.60 -14.12
C VAL A 280 16.39 13.64 -12.89
N GLY A 281 15.93 14.24 -11.79
CA GLY A 281 16.63 14.28 -10.50
C GLY A 281 16.99 12.90 -9.94
N LYS A 282 16.20 11.86 -10.22
CA LYS A 282 16.39 10.49 -9.70
C LYS A 282 17.23 9.57 -10.57
N ILE A 283 17.45 9.90 -11.85
CA ILE A 283 18.35 9.16 -12.75
C ILE A 283 19.74 9.06 -12.10
N LEU A 284 20.26 7.83 -12.01
CA LEU A 284 21.56 7.45 -11.44
C LEU A 284 21.75 7.78 -9.94
N LYS A 285 20.69 8.20 -9.23
CA LYS A 285 20.78 8.64 -7.83
C LYS A 285 20.19 7.65 -6.81
N VAL A 286 19.29 6.76 -7.24
CA VAL A 286 18.49 5.92 -6.32
C VAL A 286 18.80 4.44 -6.47
N SER A 287 18.42 3.87 -7.61
CA SER A 287 18.69 2.47 -7.95
C SER A 287 18.70 2.31 -9.47
N GLU A 288 19.20 1.19 -9.95
CA GLU A 288 19.14 0.82 -11.37
C GLU A 288 17.68 0.79 -11.82
N THR A 289 16.84 0.04 -11.13
CA THR A 289 15.40 -0.09 -11.41
C THR A 289 14.66 1.25 -11.42
N ALA A 290 14.95 2.17 -10.49
CA ALA A 290 14.39 3.52 -10.52
C ALA A 290 14.83 4.29 -11.77
N THR A 291 16.12 4.19 -12.13
CA THR A 291 16.67 4.84 -13.31
C THR A 291 16.02 4.33 -14.59
N GLU A 292 15.86 3.02 -14.74
CA GLU A 292 15.21 2.42 -15.90
C GLU A 292 13.78 2.95 -16.07
N ARG A 293 12.98 2.94 -15.00
CA ARG A 293 11.60 3.44 -15.04
C ARG A 293 11.52 4.91 -15.37
N ALA A 294 12.36 5.75 -14.76
CA ALA A 294 12.43 7.17 -15.08
C ALA A 294 12.72 7.40 -16.58
N VAL A 295 13.66 6.64 -17.15
CA VAL A 295 14.00 6.73 -18.58
C VAL A 295 12.85 6.29 -19.46
N VAL A 296 12.14 5.21 -19.10
CA VAL A 296 10.94 4.75 -19.83
C VAL A 296 9.88 5.84 -19.88
N VAL A 297 9.57 6.50 -18.76
CA VAL A 297 8.59 7.59 -18.73
C VAL A 297 9.05 8.77 -19.59
N LEU A 298 10.30 9.21 -19.42
CA LEU A 298 10.85 10.33 -20.16
C LEU A 298 10.90 10.06 -21.67
N TRP A 299 11.31 8.86 -22.08
CA TRP A 299 11.30 8.42 -23.47
C TRP A 299 9.88 8.36 -24.02
N THR A 300 8.92 7.88 -23.24
CA THR A 300 7.51 7.84 -23.63
C THR A 300 7.01 9.25 -23.95
N VAL A 301 7.14 10.21 -23.04
CA VAL A 301 6.60 11.56 -23.24
C VAL A 301 7.40 12.39 -24.25
N CYS A 302 8.73 12.26 -24.27
CA CYS A 302 9.60 13.08 -25.12
C CYS A 302 9.78 12.51 -26.53
N HIS A 303 9.90 11.18 -26.68
CA HIS A 303 10.19 10.52 -27.95
C HIS A 303 8.96 9.89 -28.58
N ALA A 304 8.30 8.96 -27.88
CA ALA A 304 7.18 8.22 -28.45
C ALA A 304 5.99 9.14 -28.79
N PHE A 305 5.70 10.12 -27.92
CA PHE A 305 4.60 11.08 -28.10
C PHE A 305 5.04 12.50 -28.46
N LYS A 306 6.36 12.74 -28.58
CA LYS A 306 6.94 14.01 -29.09
C LYS A 306 6.44 15.27 -28.37
N ASN A 307 6.22 15.22 -27.05
CA ASN A 307 5.73 16.38 -26.31
C ASN A 307 6.84 17.43 -26.09
N ARG A 308 6.68 18.61 -26.69
CA ARG A 308 7.67 19.70 -26.62
C ARG A 308 7.88 20.25 -25.21
N ARG A 309 6.84 20.38 -24.39
CA ARG A 309 6.96 20.88 -23.01
C ARG A 309 7.79 19.94 -22.15
N ALA A 310 7.59 18.62 -22.31
CA ALA A 310 8.41 17.63 -21.63
C ALA A 310 9.87 17.70 -22.10
N GLN A 311 10.11 17.82 -23.41
CA GLN A 311 11.46 17.95 -23.96
C GLN A 311 12.20 19.17 -23.38
N GLU A 312 11.53 20.33 -23.33
CA GLU A 312 12.08 21.55 -22.75
C GLU A 312 12.41 21.37 -21.26
N LYS A 313 11.48 20.80 -20.48
CA LYS A 313 11.69 20.52 -19.06
C LYS A 313 12.86 19.56 -18.81
N VAL A 314 13.07 18.55 -19.65
CA VAL A 314 14.24 17.66 -19.55
C VAL A 314 15.53 18.45 -19.79
N SER A 315 15.56 19.30 -20.82
CA SER A 315 16.73 20.13 -21.12
C SER A 315 17.07 21.12 -20.01
N THR A 316 16.07 21.81 -19.44
CA THR A 316 16.28 22.79 -18.35
C THR A 316 16.66 22.14 -17.01
N SER A 317 16.37 20.85 -16.84
CA SER A 317 16.64 20.10 -15.59
C SER A 317 17.97 19.35 -15.61
N ASN A 318 18.93 19.76 -16.45
CA ASN A 318 20.20 19.05 -16.68
C ASN A 318 20.02 17.60 -17.17
N GLY A 319 18.90 17.30 -17.84
CA GLY A 319 18.57 15.95 -18.28
C GLY A 319 19.49 15.40 -19.36
N MET A 320 19.98 16.26 -20.26
CA MET A 320 20.94 15.84 -21.30
C MET A 320 22.22 15.27 -20.69
N ALA A 321 22.81 15.96 -19.70
CA ALA A 321 24.04 15.51 -19.06
C ALA A 321 23.82 14.17 -18.33
N LYS A 322 22.70 14.04 -17.61
CA LYS A 322 22.37 12.78 -16.93
C LYS A 322 22.14 11.61 -17.89
N ILE A 323 21.50 11.84 -19.04
CA ILE A 323 21.29 10.82 -20.05
C ILE A 323 22.62 10.42 -20.73
N LEU A 324 23.53 11.37 -20.94
CA LEU A 324 24.89 11.07 -21.43
C LEU A 324 25.68 10.22 -20.43
N LEU A 325 25.65 10.57 -19.14
CA LEU A 325 26.27 9.78 -18.08
C LEU A 325 25.67 8.37 -18.01
N LEU A 326 24.34 8.25 -18.17
CA LEU A 326 23.67 6.96 -18.21
C LEU A 326 24.16 6.09 -19.37
N MET A 327 24.40 6.67 -20.55
CA MET A 327 24.95 5.91 -21.69
C MET A 327 26.36 5.36 -21.43
N GLN A 328 27.15 6.06 -20.62
CA GLN A 328 28.50 5.64 -20.22
C GLN A 328 28.48 4.58 -19.09
N SER A 329 27.35 4.47 -18.38
CA SER A 329 27.15 3.45 -17.35
C SER A 329 26.81 2.07 -17.93
N ASN A 330 26.91 1.04 -17.09
CA ASN A 330 26.50 -0.31 -17.42
C ASN A 330 24.96 -0.51 -17.33
N CYS A 331 24.19 0.35 -18.01
CA CYS A 331 22.74 0.23 -18.06
C CYS A 331 22.25 -0.86 -19.02
N ALA A 332 21.03 -1.35 -18.82
CA ALA A 332 20.42 -2.36 -19.67
C ALA A 332 20.34 -1.92 -21.15
N PRO A 333 20.48 -2.83 -22.12
CA PRO A 333 20.52 -2.49 -23.55
C PRO A 333 19.31 -1.67 -24.03
N ALA A 334 18.10 -2.02 -23.57
CA ALA A 334 16.88 -1.30 -23.93
C ALA A 334 16.89 0.16 -23.40
N VAL A 335 17.40 0.37 -22.19
CA VAL A 335 17.52 1.69 -21.56
C VAL A 335 18.57 2.53 -22.29
N ARG A 336 19.69 1.92 -22.70
CA ARG A 336 20.72 2.57 -23.52
C ARG A 336 20.19 3.01 -24.88
N GLN A 337 19.35 2.19 -25.52
CA GLN A 337 18.68 2.54 -26.78
C GLN A 337 17.76 3.75 -26.59
N MET A 338 16.87 3.71 -25.57
CA MET A 338 15.98 4.83 -25.25
C MET A 338 16.75 6.13 -24.94
N ALA A 339 17.85 6.03 -24.19
CA ALA A 339 18.75 7.15 -23.90
C ALA A 339 19.34 7.74 -25.19
N GLY A 340 19.78 6.90 -26.12
CA GLY A 340 20.26 7.34 -27.43
C GLY A 340 19.20 8.09 -28.24
N ASP A 341 17.96 7.62 -28.23
CA ASP A 341 16.85 8.26 -28.94
C ASP A 341 16.43 9.61 -28.32
N LEU A 342 16.50 9.72 -26.99
CA LEU A 342 16.31 10.99 -26.29
C LEU A 342 17.38 12.02 -26.68
N LEU A 343 18.65 11.61 -26.74
CA LEU A 343 19.74 12.53 -27.11
C LEU A 343 19.64 13.05 -28.54
N LYS A 344 19.17 12.22 -29.49
CA LYS A 344 18.92 12.67 -30.87
C LYS A 344 17.91 13.82 -30.90
N ILE A 345 16.85 13.74 -30.10
CA ILE A 345 15.82 14.80 -30.01
C ILE A 345 16.41 16.10 -29.46
N PHE A 346 17.20 16.02 -28.39
CA PHE A 346 17.74 17.21 -27.74
C PHE A 346 18.82 17.90 -28.58
N ARG A 347 19.62 17.14 -29.35
CA ARG A 347 20.57 17.70 -30.33
C ARG A 347 19.87 18.49 -31.44
N LEU A 348 18.77 17.96 -31.99
CA LEU A 348 17.98 18.65 -33.02
C LEU A 348 17.29 19.92 -32.47
N SER A 349 16.89 19.89 -31.21
CA SER A 349 16.27 21.05 -30.53
C SER A 349 17.31 22.14 -30.19
N SER A 350 18.56 21.76 -29.92
CA SER A 350 19.68 22.70 -29.71
C SER A 350 20.12 23.37 -31.03
N ASN A 351 20.09 22.63 -32.15
CA ASN A 351 20.39 23.21 -33.48
C ASN A 351 19.35 24.24 -33.95
N THR A 352 18.13 24.21 -33.40
CA THR A 352 17.07 25.19 -33.71
C THR A 352 17.02 26.36 -32.72
N LYS A 353 17.53 26.17 -31.50
CA LYS A 353 17.70 27.22 -30.49
C LYS A 353 19.20 27.37 -30.21
N GLY A 354 19.93 28.01 -31.14
CA GLY A 354 21.37 28.21 -31.05
C GLY A 354 21.81 28.75 -29.68
N CYS A 355 22.24 27.85 -28.81
CA CYS A 355 22.96 28.16 -27.57
C CYS A 355 23.95 27.03 -27.31
N LEU A 356 24.78 26.75 -28.32
CA LEU A 356 26.14 26.35 -28.06
C LEU A 356 26.94 27.65 -28.09
N THR A 357 27.24 28.19 -26.91
CA THR A 357 28.37 29.11 -26.79
C THR A 357 29.57 28.36 -27.36
N SER A 358 29.98 28.74 -28.57
CA SER A 358 31.26 28.36 -29.14
C SER A 358 32.32 28.69 -28.10
N TYR A 359 32.95 27.67 -27.52
CA TYR A 359 34.22 27.90 -26.85
C TYR A 359 35.20 28.23 -27.97
N ASP A 360 35.42 29.53 -28.16
CA ASP A 360 36.48 30.06 -28.99
C ASP A 360 37.80 29.74 -28.27
N THR A 361 38.34 28.53 -28.51
CA THR A 361 39.67 28.19 -28.07
C THR A 361 40.63 29.04 -28.87
N LYS A 362 41.06 30.16 -28.30
CA LYS A 362 42.27 30.85 -28.73
C LYS A 362 43.43 29.87 -28.56
N THR A 363 43.71 29.11 -29.61
CA THR A 363 44.91 28.31 -29.73
C THR A 363 46.08 29.28 -29.80
N THR A 364 46.68 29.61 -28.66
CA THR A 364 48.02 30.17 -28.64
C THR A 364 48.95 29.14 -29.24
N HIS A 365 49.34 29.36 -30.50
CA HIS A 365 50.47 28.70 -31.13
C HIS A 365 51.69 28.86 -30.21
N ILE A 366 52.13 27.78 -29.58
CA ILE A 366 53.46 27.70 -28.98
C ILE A 366 54.40 27.41 -30.15
N MET A 367 55.20 28.41 -30.54
CA MET A 367 56.32 28.20 -31.44
C MET A 367 57.47 27.51 -30.68
N PRO A 368 58.13 26.52 -31.28
CA PRO A 368 59.31 25.91 -30.67
C PRO A 368 60.52 26.85 -30.82
N PHE A 369 61.26 27.03 -29.73
CA PHE A 369 62.67 27.42 -29.75
C PHE A 369 63.51 26.20 -29.40
#